data_AF-A0A653JEK9-F1
#
_entry.id   AF-A0A653JEK9-F1
#
_cell.length_a   1.000
_cell.length_b   1.000
_cell.length_c   1.000
_cell.angle_alpha   90.00
_cell.angle_beta   90.00
_cell.angle_gamma   90.00
#
_symmetry.space_group_name_H-M   'P 1'
#
loop_
_entity.id
_entity.type
_entity.pdbx_description
1 polymer ?
#
loop_
_entity_poly.entity_id
_entity_poly.type
_entity_poly.pdbx_seq_one_letter_code
_entity_poly.pdbx_strand_id
1 'polypeptide(L)'
;MKTITPREQRMLDMLTAAADAGQVCPTNDALCATLGMNSVGAPPQIMNKLVARGLIKVERFKQSRIVTIVATGKTTAGKRGDPHHSEEAARNVPAHRLGDEEAIAFKRDLEDWIVRTGSARVRLSLEAMGHTSAVQNALAARNPCRDTAEAFRAAMRRFPKGLPALKKGWLRTTDKRETPEPMMRADELDARRGEAERRHRIHEQKCLQDHRRKYGSAPFGKPLDRMVV
;
A
#
# COMPACT_ATOMS: atom_id res chain seq x y z
N MET A 1 20.82 12.79 17.02
CA MET A 1 19.52 13.13 16.39
C MET A 1 19.50 12.50 15.00
N LYS A 2 18.42 11.83 14.58
CA LYS A 2 18.36 11.21 13.23
C LYS A 2 18.23 12.30 12.17
N THR A 3 19.10 12.26 11.16
CA THR A 3 19.12 13.22 10.05
C THR A 3 17.82 13.16 9.25
N ILE A 4 17.27 14.33 8.91
CA ILE A 4 16.11 14.44 8.03
C ILE A 4 16.52 14.19 6.58
N THR A 5 15.75 13.38 5.85
CA THR A 5 16.03 13.14 4.44
C THR A 5 15.58 14.33 3.58
N PRO A 6 16.15 14.53 2.38
CA PRO A 6 15.74 15.64 1.50
C PRO A 6 14.23 15.64 1.16
N ARG A 7 13.60 14.47 1.06
CA ARG A 7 12.15 14.37 0.80
C ARG A 7 11.31 14.75 2.03
N GLU A 8 11.73 14.31 3.21
CA GLU A 8 11.08 14.71 4.47
C GLU A 8 11.19 16.22 4.67
N GLN A 9 12.34 16.82 4.36
CA GLN A 9 12.54 18.26 4.43
C GLN A 9 11.61 19.00 3.47
N ARG A 10 11.57 18.61 2.18
CA ARG A 10 10.66 19.23 1.20
C ARG A 10 9.19 19.14 1.62
N MET A 11 8.77 18.00 2.19
CA MET A 11 7.41 17.86 2.71
C MET A 11 7.16 18.83 3.88
N LEU A 12 8.11 18.93 4.81
CA LEU A 12 8.01 19.84 5.94
C LEU A 12 7.94 21.31 5.48
N ASP A 13 8.78 21.70 4.51
CA ASP A 13 8.78 23.05 3.94
C ASP A 13 7.42 23.38 3.32
N MET A 14 6.84 22.44 2.56
CA MET A 14 5.54 22.66 1.91
C MET A 14 4.39 22.75 2.93
N LEU A 15 4.41 21.91 3.98
CA LEU A 15 3.44 22.00 5.07
C LEU A 15 3.58 23.31 5.85
N THR A 16 4.81 23.79 6.02
CA THR A 16 5.11 25.06 6.69
C THR A 16 4.60 26.24 5.88
N ALA A 17 4.86 26.28 4.57
CA ALA A 17 4.33 27.30 3.68
C ALA A 17 2.79 27.33 3.69
N ALA A 18 2.13 26.16 3.67
CA ALA A 18 0.67 26.09 3.75
C ALA A 18 0.14 26.60 5.11
N ALA A 19 0.82 26.28 6.22
CA ALA A 19 0.45 26.77 7.54
C ALA A 19 0.67 28.28 7.69
N ASP A 20 1.78 28.80 7.16
CA ASP A 20 2.09 30.23 7.14
C ASP A 20 1.05 31.03 6.36
N ALA A 21 0.57 30.48 5.24
CA ALA A 21 -0.46 31.09 4.41
C ALA A 21 -1.90 30.86 4.92
N GLY A 22 -2.09 30.11 6.01
CA GLY A 22 -3.43 29.72 6.49
C GLY A 22 -4.21 28.90 5.46
N GLN A 23 -3.53 28.16 4.58
CA GLN A 23 -4.14 27.36 3.53
C GLN A 23 -4.50 25.96 4.01
N VAL A 24 -5.43 25.32 3.30
CA VAL A 24 -5.80 23.92 3.55
C VAL A 24 -4.58 23.03 3.38
N CYS A 25 -4.44 22.01 4.24
CA CYS A 25 -3.36 21.04 4.09
C CYS A 25 -3.39 20.40 2.69
N PRO A 26 -2.25 20.38 1.95
CA PRO A 26 -2.19 19.80 0.60
C PRO A 26 -2.73 18.36 0.58
N THR A 27 -3.37 17.94 -0.51
CA THR A 27 -3.88 16.55 -0.66
C THR A 27 -2.73 15.55 -0.85
N ASN A 28 -3.02 14.24 -0.75
CA ASN A 28 -1.98 13.22 -1.04
C ASN A 28 -1.50 13.30 -2.49
N ASP A 29 -2.39 13.59 -3.44
CA ASP A 29 -2.03 13.73 -4.84
C ASP A 29 -1.14 14.96 -5.07
N ALA A 30 -1.44 16.08 -4.42
CA ALA A 30 -0.59 17.27 -4.45
C ALA A 30 0.80 16.99 -3.83
N LEU A 31 0.84 16.28 -2.69
CA LEU A 31 2.11 15.84 -2.10
C LEU A 31 2.90 14.92 -3.04
N CYS A 32 2.24 13.98 -3.70
CA CYS A 32 2.88 13.07 -4.66
C CYS A 32 3.46 13.83 -5.84
N ALA A 33 2.67 14.73 -6.45
CA ALA A 33 3.10 15.54 -7.58
C ALA A 33 4.33 16.38 -7.22
N THR A 34 4.28 17.11 -6.10
CA THR A 34 5.40 17.98 -5.69
C THR A 34 6.66 17.19 -5.28
N LEU A 35 6.50 16.01 -4.69
CA LEU A 35 7.62 15.20 -4.21
C LEU A 35 8.15 14.19 -5.26
N GLY A 36 7.53 14.12 -6.44
CA GLY A 36 7.88 13.15 -7.49
C GLY A 36 7.65 11.70 -7.05
N MET A 37 6.53 11.44 -6.37
CA MET A 37 6.17 10.10 -5.88
C MET A 37 5.06 9.49 -6.73
N ASN A 38 5.22 8.21 -7.07
CA ASN A 38 4.27 7.47 -7.91
C ASN A 38 3.19 6.72 -7.10
N SER A 39 3.21 6.83 -5.76
CA SER A 39 2.29 6.11 -4.89
C SER A 39 1.61 7.05 -3.91
N VAL A 40 0.27 7.10 -3.98
CA VAL A 40 -0.59 7.83 -3.05
C VAL A 40 -0.45 7.39 -1.59
N GLY A 41 0.13 6.20 -1.34
CA GLY A 41 0.44 5.70 -0.01
C GLY A 41 1.76 6.22 0.58
N ALA A 42 2.64 6.79 -0.23
CA ALA A 42 3.94 7.28 0.23
C ALA A 42 3.87 8.56 1.10
N PRO A 43 3.04 9.58 0.78
CA PRO A 43 2.98 10.78 1.61
C PRO A 43 2.57 10.53 3.07
N PRO A 44 1.54 9.71 3.38
CA PRO A 44 1.20 9.35 4.76
C PRO A 44 2.36 8.72 5.54
N GLN A 45 3.22 7.93 4.89
CA GLN A 45 4.38 7.34 5.54
C GLN A 45 5.43 8.39 5.92
N ILE A 46 5.70 9.36 5.05
CA ILE A 46 6.62 10.47 5.34
C ILE A 46 6.05 11.35 6.46
N MET A 47 4.76 11.69 6.40
CA MET A 47 4.08 12.42 7.49
C MET A 47 4.20 11.70 8.83
N ASN A 48 3.99 10.37 8.87
CA ASN A 48 4.16 9.60 10.10
C ASN A 48 5.60 9.67 10.65
N LYS A 49 6.62 9.71 9.77
CA LYS A 49 8.02 9.91 10.19
C LYS A 49 8.25 11.30 10.77
N LEU A 50 7.66 12.35 10.18
CA LEU A 50 7.74 13.72 10.70
C LEU A 50 7.05 13.84 12.07
N VAL A 51 5.89 13.19 12.26
CA VAL A 51 5.19 13.10 13.56
C VAL A 51 6.04 12.37 14.59
N ALA A 52 6.57 11.19 14.24
CA ALA A 52 7.40 10.39 15.15
C ALA A 52 8.68 11.12 15.61
N ARG A 53 9.13 12.12 14.84
CA ARG A 53 10.27 12.98 15.18
C ARG A 53 9.86 14.26 15.92
N GLY A 54 8.58 14.49 16.17
CA GLY A 54 8.06 15.67 16.85
C GLY A 54 8.16 16.96 16.01
N LEU A 55 8.24 16.87 14.68
CA LEU A 55 8.34 18.05 13.81
C LEU A 55 6.96 18.63 13.47
N ILE A 56 5.95 17.77 13.43
CA ILE A 56 4.56 18.15 13.15
C ILE A 56 3.60 17.39 14.07
N LYS A 57 2.40 17.95 14.28
CA LYS A 57 1.22 17.23 14.79
C LYS A 57 0.17 17.15 13.69
N VAL A 58 -0.56 16.05 13.61
CA VAL A 58 -1.57 15.84 12.57
C VAL A 58 -2.88 15.41 13.21
N GLU A 59 -3.93 16.20 12.97
CA GLU A 59 -5.31 15.87 13.28
C GLU A 59 -5.99 15.39 11.99
N ARG A 60 -6.60 14.21 12.00
CA ARG A 60 -7.21 13.59 10.81
C ARG A 60 -8.72 13.46 10.96
N PHE A 61 -9.45 13.92 9.96
CA PHE A 61 -10.90 13.85 9.86
C PHE A 61 -11.29 13.08 8.60
N LYS A 62 -12.57 12.72 8.44
CA LYS A 62 -13.07 11.93 7.29
C LYS A 62 -12.63 12.47 5.91
N GLN A 63 -12.56 13.80 5.74
CA GLN A 63 -12.24 14.45 4.47
C GLN A 63 -11.21 15.58 4.58
N SER A 64 -10.64 15.79 5.76
CA SER A 64 -9.70 16.88 6.00
C SER A 64 -8.60 16.44 6.95
N ARG A 65 -7.50 17.19 6.95
CA ARG A 65 -6.46 17.07 7.96
C ARG A 65 -5.97 18.45 8.33
N ILE A 66 -5.68 18.63 9.60
CA ILE A 66 -5.05 19.83 10.13
C ILE A 66 -3.66 19.43 10.60
N VAL A 67 -2.66 20.11 10.07
CA VAL A 67 -1.25 19.91 10.42
C VAL A 67 -0.76 21.14 11.17
N THR A 68 -0.22 20.92 12.36
CA THR A 68 0.48 21.93 13.17
C THR A 68 1.98 21.74 13.02
N ILE A 69 2.70 22.81 12.69
CA ILE A 69 4.16 22.84 12.67
C ILE A 69 4.65 23.08 14.10
N VAL A 70 5.35 22.11 14.68
CA VAL A 70 5.70 22.16 16.11
C VAL A 70 6.62 23.32 16.44
N ALA A 71 7.57 23.63 15.54
CA ALA A 71 8.54 24.70 15.74
C ALA A 71 7.90 26.11 15.80
N THR A 72 6.81 26.34 15.05
CA THR A 72 6.18 27.67 14.94
C THR A 72 4.82 27.77 15.62
N GLY A 73 4.20 26.64 15.96
CA GLY A 73 2.83 26.57 16.47
C GLY A 73 1.74 26.82 15.42
N LYS A 74 2.11 27.18 14.18
CA LYS A 74 1.15 27.51 13.12
C LYS A 74 0.45 26.27 12.58
N THR A 75 -0.78 26.46 12.11
CA THR A 75 -1.63 25.38 11.62
C THR A 75 -2.11 25.66 10.20
N THR A 76 -2.19 24.59 9.41
CA THR A 76 -2.94 24.62 8.15
C THR A 76 -4.43 24.78 8.44
N ALA A 77 -5.17 25.40 7.52
CA ALA A 77 -6.61 25.49 7.61
C ALA A 77 -7.27 24.12 7.44
N GLY A 78 -8.45 23.96 8.04
CA GLY A 78 -9.27 22.79 7.88
C GLY A 78 -10.48 22.85 8.78
N LYS A 79 -11.61 22.29 8.31
CA LYS A 79 -12.77 22.09 9.17
C LYS A 79 -12.50 20.89 10.07
N ARG A 80 -12.55 21.09 11.39
CA ARG A 80 -12.64 20.00 12.36
C ARG A 80 -13.96 19.28 12.09
N GLY A 81 -13.89 18.00 11.70
CA GLY A 81 -15.05 17.16 11.43
C GLY A 81 -15.06 15.93 12.34
N ASP A 82 -15.84 14.92 11.96
CA ASP A 82 -15.74 13.62 12.63
C ASP A 82 -14.33 13.06 12.48
N PRO A 83 -13.73 12.52 13.55
CA PRO A 83 -12.50 11.76 13.46
C PRO A 83 -12.62 10.67 12.38
N HIS A 84 -11.58 10.50 11.56
CA HIS A 84 -11.55 9.45 10.53
C HIS A 84 -11.69 8.03 11.14
N HIS A 85 -11.32 7.89 12.41
CA HIS A 85 -11.62 6.75 13.25
C HIS A 85 -12.13 7.29 14.60
N SER A 86 -13.43 7.30 14.84
CA SER A 86 -13.88 7.48 16.22
C SER A 86 -13.54 6.21 17.00
N GLU A 87 -13.03 6.36 18.24
CA GLU A 87 -12.89 5.22 19.15
C GLU A 87 -14.24 4.52 19.36
N GLU A 88 -15.32 5.29 19.28
CA GLU A 88 -16.69 4.78 19.32
C GLU A 88 -17.02 3.85 18.14
N ALA A 89 -16.56 4.15 16.92
CA ALA A 89 -16.66 3.21 15.79
C ALA A 89 -15.76 1.98 15.95
N ALA A 90 -14.71 2.05 16.77
CA ALA A 90 -13.91 0.89 17.14
C ALA A 90 -14.57 0.04 18.24
N ARG A 91 -15.37 0.65 19.13
CA ARG A 91 -16.16 -0.06 20.16
C ARG A 91 -17.45 -0.65 19.61
N ASN A 92 -18.08 0.03 18.66
CA ASN A 92 -19.29 -0.43 18.00
C ASN A 92 -18.89 -1.41 16.89
N VAL A 93 -18.73 -2.68 17.27
CA VAL A 93 -18.49 -3.77 16.32
C VAL A 93 -19.66 -3.75 15.33
N PRO A 94 -19.44 -3.43 14.05
CA PRO A 94 -20.54 -3.41 13.09
C PRO A 94 -21.25 -4.76 13.10
N ALA A 95 -22.58 -4.79 12.96
CA ALA A 95 -23.37 -6.04 13.07
C ALA A 95 -22.85 -7.20 12.19
N HIS A 96 -22.18 -6.88 11.07
CA HIS A 96 -21.55 -7.83 10.17
C HIS A 96 -20.24 -8.45 10.70
N ARG A 97 -19.75 -8.06 11.88
CA ARG A 97 -18.55 -8.62 12.52
C ARG A 97 -18.91 -9.44 13.74
N LEU A 98 -18.07 -10.44 14.02
CA LEU A 98 -18.18 -11.23 15.24
C LEU A 98 -17.83 -10.38 16.46
N GLY A 99 -18.58 -10.57 17.55
CA GLY A 99 -18.18 -10.06 18.86
C GLY A 99 -16.85 -10.68 19.32
N ASP A 100 -16.21 -10.12 20.35
CA ASP A 100 -14.89 -10.60 20.80
C ASP A 100 -14.93 -12.08 21.21
N GLU A 101 -15.94 -12.51 21.96
CA GLU A 101 -16.11 -13.93 22.36
C GLU A 101 -16.36 -14.85 21.15
N GLU A 102 -17.25 -14.45 20.24
CA GLU A 102 -17.55 -15.21 19.02
C GLU A 102 -16.32 -15.33 18.11
N ALA A 103 -15.51 -14.27 18.02
CA ALA A 103 -14.27 -14.26 17.25
C ALA A 103 -13.23 -15.19 17.85
N ILE A 104 -13.06 -15.20 19.18
CA ILE A 104 -12.17 -16.12 19.89
C ILE A 104 -12.62 -17.57 19.65
N ALA A 105 -13.91 -17.86 19.85
CA ALA A 105 -14.46 -19.20 19.63
C ALA A 105 -14.25 -19.66 18.17
N PHE A 106 -14.57 -18.81 17.19
CA PHE A 106 -14.36 -19.11 15.78
C PHE A 106 -12.89 -19.42 15.44
N LYS A 107 -11.94 -18.62 15.94
CA LYS A 107 -10.51 -18.84 15.67
C LYS A 107 -10.03 -20.15 16.26
N ARG A 108 -10.42 -20.46 17.49
CA ARG A 108 -10.10 -21.73 18.15
C ARG A 108 -10.65 -22.91 17.33
N ASP A 109 -11.93 -22.87 16.98
CA ASP A 109 -12.57 -23.94 16.18
C ASP A 109 -11.86 -24.15 14.83
N LEU A 110 -11.46 -23.05 14.19
CA LEU A 110 -10.74 -23.07 12.91
C LEU A 110 -9.35 -23.70 13.06
N GLU A 111 -8.58 -23.30 14.08
CA GLU A 111 -7.25 -23.86 14.35
C GLU A 111 -7.32 -25.34 14.76
N ASP A 112 -8.25 -25.69 15.65
CA ASP A 112 -8.47 -27.06 16.09
C ASP A 112 -8.85 -27.97 14.91
N TRP A 113 -9.70 -27.50 13.99
CA TRP A 113 -10.05 -28.26 12.79
C TRP A 113 -8.84 -28.45 11.86
N ILE A 114 -8.01 -27.42 11.68
CA ILE A 114 -6.79 -27.50 10.85
C ILE A 114 -5.82 -28.53 11.44
N VAL A 115 -5.56 -28.45 12.75
CA VAL A 115 -4.65 -29.37 13.45
C VAL A 115 -5.18 -30.80 13.42
N ARG A 116 -6.45 -31.00 13.77
CA ARG A 116 -7.09 -32.33 13.83
C ARG A 116 -7.13 -33.03 12.48
N THR A 117 -7.32 -32.29 11.39
CA THR A 117 -7.47 -32.87 10.04
C THR A 117 -6.18 -32.90 9.23
N GLY A 118 -5.13 -32.18 9.66
CA GLY A 118 -3.90 -32.00 8.88
C GLY A 118 -4.10 -31.19 7.59
N SER A 119 -5.22 -30.49 7.44
CA SER A 119 -5.54 -29.74 6.22
C SER A 119 -4.65 -28.51 6.06
N ALA A 120 -4.14 -28.28 4.85
CA ALA A 120 -3.36 -27.07 4.56
C ALA A 120 -4.22 -25.80 4.64
N ARG A 121 -3.77 -24.77 5.38
CA ARG A 121 -4.45 -23.46 5.49
C ARG A 121 -4.77 -22.82 4.14
N VAL A 122 -3.85 -22.92 3.19
CA VAL A 122 -4.01 -22.38 1.82
C VAL A 122 -5.17 -23.08 1.11
N ARG A 123 -5.31 -24.40 1.26
CA ARG A 123 -6.40 -25.16 0.65
C ARG A 123 -7.75 -24.76 1.24
N LEU A 124 -7.83 -24.62 2.56
CA LEU A 124 -9.04 -24.15 3.23
C LEU A 124 -9.40 -22.72 2.82
N SER A 125 -8.41 -21.85 2.66
CA SER A 125 -8.63 -20.46 2.19
C SER A 125 -9.23 -20.42 0.79
N LEU A 126 -8.67 -21.20 -0.15
CA LEU A 126 -9.19 -21.33 -1.51
C LEU A 126 -10.60 -21.91 -1.54
N GLU A 127 -10.86 -22.89 -0.68
CA GLU A 127 -12.16 -23.57 -0.61
C GLU A 127 -13.26 -22.66 -0.06
N ALA A 128 -12.98 -21.93 1.02
CA ALA A 128 -13.97 -21.08 1.66
C ALA A 128 -14.19 -19.75 0.92
N MET A 129 -13.12 -19.14 0.40
CA MET A 129 -13.14 -17.74 -0.05
C MET A 129 -12.56 -17.52 -1.46
N GLY A 130 -12.02 -18.56 -2.10
CA GLY A 130 -11.44 -18.44 -3.46
C GLY A 130 -10.07 -17.76 -3.53
N HIS A 131 -9.43 -17.43 -2.41
CA HIS A 131 -8.08 -16.83 -2.38
C HIS A 131 -7.20 -17.41 -1.27
N THR A 132 -5.87 -17.34 -1.41
CA THR A 132 -4.90 -18.14 -0.62
C THR A 132 -4.61 -17.60 0.79
N SER A 133 -4.87 -16.32 1.04
CA SER A 133 -4.54 -15.63 2.30
C SER A 133 -5.68 -15.57 3.32
N ALA A 134 -6.86 -16.11 2.98
CA ALA A 134 -8.08 -15.89 3.76
C ALA A 134 -7.97 -16.38 5.21
N VAL A 135 -7.42 -17.58 5.45
CA VAL A 135 -7.26 -18.13 6.80
C VAL A 135 -6.32 -17.25 7.63
N GLN A 136 -5.18 -16.83 7.08
CA GLN A 136 -4.22 -15.99 7.80
C GLN A 136 -4.85 -14.64 8.18
N ASN A 137 -5.61 -14.03 7.26
CA ASN A 137 -6.32 -12.78 7.51
C ASN A 137 -7.39 -12.96 8.59
N ALA A 138 -8.15 -14.07 8.56
CA ALA A 138 -9.18 -14.36 9.54
C ALA A 138 -8.60 -14.60 10.94
N LEU A 139 -7.47 -15.29 11.06
CA LEU A 139 -6.79 -15.51 12.35
C LEU A 139 -6.18 -14.21 12.89
N ALA A 140 -5.59 -13.38 12.02
CA ALA A 140 -4.95 -12.11 12.40
C ALA A 140 -5.95 -10.99 12.72
N ALA A 141 -7.14 -10.98 12.10
CA ALA A 141 -8.15 -9.96 12.34
C ALA A 141 -8.68 -10.03 13.78
N ARG A 142 -8.78 -8.90 14.51
CA ARG A 142 -9.37 -8.87 15.86
C ARG A 142 -10.79 -9.47 15.85
N ASN A 143 -11.64 -8.98 14.96
CA ASN A 143 -13.03 -9.41 14.77
C ASN A 143 -13.27 -9.71 13.28
N PRO A 144 -13.22 -10.98 12.86
CA PRO A 144 -13.54 -11.37 11.49
C PRO A 144 -15.00 -11.01 11.13
N CYS A 145 -15.31 -10.84 9.84
CA CYS A 145 -16.71 -10.68 9.45
C CYS A 145 -17.48 -12.00 9.62
N ARG A 146 -18.77 -11.90 9.94
CA ARG A 146 -19.68 -13.03 10.12
C ARG A 146 -19.72 -13.91 8.87
N ASP A 147 -19.83 -13.31 7.68
CA ASP A 147 -19.87 -14.03 6.40
C ASP A 147 -18.58 -14.84 6.17
N THR A 148 -17.41 -14.27 6.52
CA THR A 148 -16.12 -14.97 6.44
C THR A 148 -16.11 -16.18 7.38
N ALA A 149 -16.56 -15.99 8.63
CA ALA A 149 -16.63 -17.07 9.61
C ALA A 149 -17.63 -18.16 9.19
N GLU A 150 -18.76 -17.77 8.61
CA GLU A 150 -19.77 -18.70 8.08
C GLU A 150 -19.24 -19.49 6.89
N ALA A 151 -18.54 -18.84 5.94
CA ALA A 151 -17.91 -19.51 4.80
C ALA A 151 -16.89 -20.57 5.26
N PHE A 152 -16.05 -20.25 6.26
CA PHE A 152 -15.14 -21.23 6.84
C PHE A 152 -15.87 -22.36 7.56
N ARG A 153 -16.88 -22.06 8.37
CA ARG A 153 -17.70 -23.08 9.04
C ARG A 153 -18.40 -23.99 8.02
N ALA A 154 -18.91 -23.44 6.93
CA ALA A 154 -19.52 -24.19 5.84
C ALA A 154 -18.51 -25.13 5.17
N ALA A 155 -17.30 -24.65 4.88
CA ALA A 155 -16.22 -25.49 4.35
C ALA A 155 -15.83 -26.60 5.34
N MET A 156 -15.66 -26.30 6.63
CA MET A 156 -15.33 -27.30 7.66
C MET A 156 -16.43 -28.36 7.83
N ARG A 157 -17.71 -27.98 7.73
CA ARG A 157 -18.85 -28.91 7.73
C ARG A 157 -18.88 -29.78 6.48
N ARG A 158 -18.55 -29.21 5.31
CA ARG A 158 -18.50 -29.94 4.04
C ARG A 158 -17.37 -30.99 4.03
N PHE A 159 -16.28 -30.72 4.74
CA PHE A 159 -15.09 -31.58 4.79
C PHE A 159 -14.73 -31.98 6.23
N PRO A 160 -15.56 -32.76 6.93
CA PRO A 160 -15.38 -33.02 8.37
C PRO A 160 -14.10 -33.80 8.72
N LYS A 161 -13.56 -34.54 7.74
CA LYS A 161 -12.31 -35.32 7.84
C LYS A 161 -11.09 -34.60 7.27
N GLY A 162 -11.24 -33.33 6.88
CA GLY A 162 -10.19 -32.56 6.23
C GLY A 162 -10.35 -32.44 4.72
N LEU A 163 -9.57 -31.51 4.16
CA LEU A 163 -9.51 -31.28 2.73
C LEU A 163 -8.50 -32.23 2.09
N PRO A 164 -8.77 -32.73 0.87
CA PRO A 164 -7.80 -33.53 0.14
C PRO A 164 -6.52 -32.71 -0.08
N ALA A 165 -5.38 -33.40 -0.02
CA ALA A 165 -4.10 -32.79 -0.30
C ALA A 165 -4.12 -32.12 -1.68
N LEU A 166 -3.49 -30.95 -1.79
CA LEU A 166 -3.30 -30.30 -3.08
C LEU A 166 -2.50 -31.23 -3.99
N LYS A 167 -3.00 -31.50 -5.20
CA LYS A 167 -2.24 -32.24 -6.21
C LYS A 167 -0.88 -31.55 -6.40
N LYS A 168 0.22 -32.31 -6.30
CA LYS A 168 1.59 -31.83 -6.58
C LYS A 168 1.58 -31.13 -7.96
N GLY A 169 1.62 -29.79 -7.96
CA GLY A 169 1.51 -28.98 -9.17
C GLY A 169 0.62 -27.74 -9.01
N TRP A 170 -0.40 -27.78 -8.17
CA TRP A 170 -1.31 -26.63 -7.99
C TRP A 170 -0.66 -25.44 -7.28
N LEU A 171 0.32 -25.70 -6.42
CA LEU A 171 1.13 -24.66 -5.77
C LEU A 171 2.16 -24.01 -6.71
N ARG A 172 2.43 -24.59 -7.89
CA ARG A 172 3.39 -24.00 -8.84
C ARG A 172 2.85 -22.78 -9.60
N THR A 173 1.54 -22.54 -9.60
CA THR A 173 0.93 -21.45 -10.37
C THR A 173 0.78 -20.14 -9.60
N THR A 174 0.86 -20.14 -8.27
CA THR A 174 0.81 -18.90 -7.47
C THR A 174 2.17 -18.49 -6.89
N ASP A 175 3.17 -19.35 -7.00
CA ASP A 175 4.54 -19.08 -6.56
C ASP A 175 5.54 -19.29 -7.70
N LYS A 176 5.33 -18.55 -8.80
CA LYS A 176 6.45 -18.11 -9.65
C LYS A 176 7.03 -16.81 -9.11
N ARG A 177 7.19 -16.67 -7.78
CA ARG A 177 8.38 -15.96 -7.34
C ARG A 177 9.47 -16.99 -7.56
N GLU A 178 10.15 -16.86 -8.69
CA GLU A 178 11.46 -17.45 -8.87
C GLU A 178 12.16 -17.37 -7.51
N THR A 179 12.60 -18.52 -6.98
CA THR A 179 13.49 -18.54 -5.83
C THR A 179 14.47 -17.41 -6.08
N PRO A 180 14.50 -16.33 -5.24
CA PRO A 180 15.26 -15.15 -5.61
C PRO A 180 16.63 -15.66 -5.97
N GLU A 181 17.05 -15.41 -7.22
CA GLU A 181 18.37 -15.81 -7.66
C GLU A 181 19.33 -15.44 -6.54
N PRO A 182 20.22 -16.37 -6.13
CA PRO A 182 21.11 -16.14 -4.99
C PRO A 182 21.63 -14.71 -5.11
N MET A 183 21.37 -13.90 -4.08
CA MET A 183 21.54 -12.43 -4.13
C MET A 183 22.78 -12.12 -4.95
N MET A 184 22.55 -11.59 -6.17
CA MET A 184 23.64 -11.29 -7.08
C MET A 184 24.70 -10.51 -6.33
N ARG A 185 25.95 -10.89 -6.53
CA ARG A 185 27.05 -10.19 -5.88
C ARG A 185 27.04 -8.73 -6.32
N ALA A 186 27.56 -7.83 -5.49
CA ALA A 186 27.45 -6.38 -5.72
C ALA A 186 28.01 -5.96 -7.10
N ASP A 187 29.06 -6.64 -7.57
CA ASP A 187 29.66 -6.51 -8.89
C ASP A 187 28.73 -6.91 -10.05
N GLU A 188 27.90 -7.94 -9.87
CA GLU A 188 26.89 -8.35 -10.86
C GLU A 188 25.72 -7.35 -10.95
N LEU A 189 25.35 -6.73 -9.83
CA LEU A 189 24.35 -5.66 -9.79
C LEU A 189 24.84 -4.40 -10.51
N ASP A 190 26.10 -4.03 -10.32
CA ASP A 190 26.71 -2.87 -10.99
C ASP A 190 26.86 -3.13 -12.50
N ALA A 191 27.22 -4.35 -12.91
CA ALA A 191 27.23 -4.75 -14.31
C ALA A 191 25.83 -4.64 -14.96
N ARG A 192 24.77 -5.09 -14.27
CA ARG A 192 23.38 -4.96 -14.75
C ARG A 192 22.91 -3.51 -14.81
N ARG A 193 23.31 -2.66 -13.87
CA ARG A 193 23.03 -1.21 -13.94
C ARG A 193 23.69 -0.58 -15.16
N GLY A 194 24.95 -0.91 -15.42
CA GLY A 194 25.67 -0.46 -16.61
C GLY A 194 25.01 -0.92 -17.92
N GLU A 195 24.47 -2.14 -17.95
CA GLU A 195 23.74 -2.64 -19.12
C GLU A 195 22.37 -1.96 -19.29
N ALA A 196 21.63 -1.71 -18.21
CA ALA A 196 20.36 -0.98 -18.26
C ALA A 196 20.55 0.46 -18.77
N GLU A 197 21.58 1.17 -18.31
CA GLU A 197 21.94 2.50 -18.80
C GLU A 197 22.36 2.49 -20.27
N ARG A 198 23.06 1.44 -20.71
CA ARG A 198 23.42 1.25 -22.12
C ARG A 198 22.18 1.08 -22.99
N ARG A 199 21.23 0.24 -22.56
CA ARG A 199 19.95 0.02 -23.26
C ARG A 199 19.11 1.30 -23.32
N HIS A 200 19.09 2.08 -22.23
CA HIS A 200 18.41 3.37 -22.19
C HIS A 200 19.00 4.35 -23.21
N ARG A 201 20.33 4.50 -23.25
CA ARG A 201 21.02 5.37 -24.24
C ARG A 201 20.75 4.94 -25.68
N ILE A 202 20.77 3.63 -25.96
CA ILE A 202 20.44 3.09 -27.29
C ILE A 202 18.98 3.43 -27.66
N HIS A 203 18.05 3.29 -26.71
CA HIS A 203 16.65 3.62 -26.92
C HIS A 203 16.45 5.12 -27.19
N GLU A 204 17.08 6.01 -26.41
CA GLU A 204 17.03 7.46 -26.63
C GLU A 204 17.57 7.85 -28.01
N GLN A 205 18.72 7.30 -28.41
CA GLN A 205 19.29 7.54 -29.74
C GLN A 205 18.34 7.07 -30.85
N LYS A 206 17.71 5.89 -30.69
CA LYS A 206 16.74 5.38 -31.65
C LYS A 206 15.51 6.29 -31.75
N CYS A 207 14.96 6.72 -30.61
CA CYS A 207 13.84 7.67 -30.57
C CYS A 207 14.19 9.00 -31.25
N LEU A 208 15.40 9.52 -31.04
CA LEU A 208 15.88 10.73 -31.71
C LEU A 208 16.03 10.53 -33.23
N GLN A 209 16.56 9.38 -33.66
CA GLN A 209 16.70 9.06 -35.07
C GLN A 209 15.34 8.90 -35.76
N ASP A 210 14.40 8.19 -35.13
CA ASP A 210 13.03 8.01 -35.62
C ASP A 210 12.29 9.34 -35.72
N HIS A 211 12.49 10.24 -34.75
CA HIS A 211 11.94 11.59 -34.81
C HIS A 211 12.53 12.41 -35.95
N ARG A 212 13.87 12.39 -36.13
CA ARG A 212 14.52 13.07 -37.26
C ARG A 212 14.03 12.53 -38.60
N ARG A 213 13.80 11.22 -38.70
CA ARG A 213 13.24 10.60 -39.90
C ARG A 213 11.81 11.05 -40.17
N LYS A 214 10.98 11.14 -39.13
CA LYS A 214 9.54 11.43 -39.25
C LYS A 214 9.23 12.93 -39.38
N TYR A 215 10.02 13.79 -38.77
CA TYR A 215 9.73 15.23 -38.64
C TYR A 215 10.87 16.14 -39.12
N GLY A 216 11.93 15.57 -39.73
CA GLY A 216 13.08 16.33 -40.22
C GLY A 216 13.89 16.98 -39.10
N SER A 217 14.37 18.21 -39.32
CA SER A 217 15.14 19.00 -38.35
C SER A 217 14.27 19.74 -37.32
N ALA A 218 12.96 19.52 -37.31
CA ALA A 218 12.08 20.15 -36.34
C ALA A 218 12.48 19.75 -34.91
N PRO A 219 12.63 20.70 -33.96
CA PRO A 219 13.02 20.39 -32.59
C PRO A 219 11.93 19.56 -31.89
N PHE A 220 12.36 18.57 -31.11
CA PHE A 220 11.51 17.78 -30.22
C PHE A 220 10.77 18.74 -29.27
N GLY A 221 9.45 18.86 -29.41
CA GLY A 221 8.61 19.64 -28.48
C GLY A 221 8.31 21.09 -28.87
N LYS A 222 7.91 21.39 -30.12
CA LYS A 222 7.09 22.59 -30.33
C LYS A 222 5.69 22.36 -29.73
N PRO A 223 5.14 23.29 -28.94
CA PRO A 223 3.80 23.16 -28.39
C PRO A 223 2.77 23.03 -29.52
N LEU A 224 1.77 22.17 -29.31
CA LEU A 224 0.70 21.80 -30.25
C LEU A 224 -0.13 23.00 -30.74
N ASP A 225 0.01 24.15 -30.11
CA ASP A 225 -0.77 25.37 -30.32
C ASP A 225 -0.52 26.06 -31.67
N ARG A 226 0.35 25.51 -32.53
CA ARG A 226 0.64 26.04 -33.88
C ARG A 226 0.37 25.07 -35.04
N MET A 227 -0.34 23.96 -34.82
CA MET A 227 -0.65 22.96 -35.87
C MET A 227 -2.13 22.94 -36.31
N VAL A 228 -2.87 24.05 -36.19
CA VAL A 228 -4.19 24.20 -36.82
C VAL A 228 -4.22 25.50 -37.61
N VAL A 229 -4.20 25.38 -38.93
CA VAL A 229 -4.79 26.33 -39.89
C VAL A 229 -5.68 25.49 -40.79
#